data_AF-A0A4W4DQQ7-F1
#
_entry.id   AF-A0A4W4DQQ7-F1
#
_cell.length_a   1.000
_cell.length_b   1.000
_cell.length_c   1.000
_cell.angle_alpha   90.00
_cell.angle_beta   90.00
_cell.angle_gamma   90.00
#
_symmetry.space_group_name_H-M   'P 1'
#
loop_
_entity.id
_entity.type
_entity.pdbx_description
1 polymer ?
#
loop_
_entity_poly.entity_id
_entity_poly.type
_entity_poly.pdbx_seq_one_letter_code
_entity_poly.pdbx_strand_id
1 'polypeptide(L)'
;MPSSAQIRQRGAQDFGGFYDYACAAQGSAPVPAVKASLLRGALDFTGDAVSLPDWTPILSALTINKHLQNVSIRSFYLSGLGSQG
;
A
#
# COMPACT_ATOMS: atom_id res chain seq x y z
N MET A 1 -7.55 -24.04 1.39
CA MET A 1 -7.37 -22.67 0.86
C MET A 1 -8.58 -21.85 1.27
N PRO A 2 -8.44 -20.66 1.88
CA PRO A 2 -9.57 -19.78 2.17
C PRO A 2 -10.27 -19.37 0.86
N SER A 3 -11.59 -19.19 0.90
CA SER A 3 -12.35 -18.76 -0.28
C SER A 3 -12.04 -17.30 -0.62
N SER A 4 -12.24 -16.90 -1.88
CA SER A 4 -12.10 -15.51 -2.32
C SER A 4 -12.97 -14.55 -1.50
N ALA A 5 -14.16 -15.00 -1.07
CA ALA A 5 -15.03 -14.26 -0.18
C ALA A 5 -14.42 -14.07 1.23
N GLN A 6 -13.84 -15.13 1.81
CA GLN A 6 -13.18 -15.04 3.12
C GLN A 6 -11.96 -14.12 3.09
N ILE A 7 -11.18 -14.16 2.01
CA ILE A 7 -10.02 -13.28 1.82
C ILE A 7 -10.47 -11.81 1.75
N ARG A 8 -11.54 -11.52 1.01
CA ARG A 8 -12.12 -10.16 0.94
C ARG A 8 -12.69 -9.70 2.28
N GLN A 9 -13.38 -10.57 3.01
CA GLN A 9 -13.91 -10.25 4.34
C GLN A 9 -12.80 -9.92 5.34
N ARG A 10 -11.70 -10.68 5.32
CA ARG A 10 -10.53 -10.38 6.15
C ARG A 10 -9.85 -9.08 5.72
N GLY A 11 -9.68 -8.85 4.41
CA GLY A 11 -9.11 -7.61 3.90
C GLY A 11 -9.93 -6.36 4.19
N ALA A 12 -11.24 -6.51 4.38
CA ALA A 12 -12.10 -5.42 4.83
C ALA A 12 -11.67 -4.90 6.21
N GLN A 13 -11.20 -5.78 7.10
CA GLN A 13 -10.79 -5.45 8.47
C GLN A 13 -9.29 -5.21 8.61
N ASP A 14 -8.48 -5.98 7.87
CA ASP A 14 -7.03 -5.95 7.95
C ASP A 14 -6.43 -5.60 6.59
N PHE A 15 -6.02 -4.34 6.45
CA PHE A 15 -5.32 -3.87 5.26
C PHE A 15 -3.99 -4.60 5.08
N GLY A 16 -3.23 -4.80 6.17
CA GLY A 16 -1.87 -5.32 6.11
C GLY A 16 -1.82 -6.74 5.56
N GLY A 17 -2.64 -7.63 6.11
CA GLY A 17 -2.69 -9.02 5.65
C GLY A 17 -3.26 -9.18 4.23
N PHE A 18 -4.23 -8.36 3.83
CA PHE A 18 -4.71 -8.41 2.45
C PHE A 18 -3.72 -7.80 1.45
N TYR A 19 -3.00 -6.75 1.84
CA TYR A 19 -1.92 -6.18 1.04
C TYR A 19 -0.82 -7.22 0.79
N ASP A 20 -0.39 -7.96 1.83
CA ASP A 20 0.58 -9.05 1.69
C ASP A 20 0.08 -10.13 0.71
N TYR A 21 -1.20 -10.51 0.81
CA TYR A 21 -1.83 -11.44 -0.12
C TYR A 21 -1.85 -10.89 -1.56
N ALA A 22 -2.19 -9.61 -1.75
CA ALA A 22 -2.26 -8.98 -3.06
C ALA A 22 -0.88 -8.90 -3.74
N CYS A 23 0.16 -8.58 -2.97
CA CYS A 23 1.55 -8.63 -3.43
C CYS A 23 1.93 -10.05 -3.88
N ALA A 24 1.70 -11.06 -3.03
CA ALA A 24 2.00 -12.45 -3.36
C ALA A 24 1.24 -12.94 -4.60
N ALA A 25 -0.03 -12.56 -4.77
CA ALA A 25 -0.84 -12.91 -5.93
C ALA A 25 -0.33 -12.28 -7.25
N GLN A 26 0.37 -11.15 -7.17
CA GLN A 26 0.99 -10.49 -8.32
C GLN A 26 2.46 -10.91 -8.53
N GLY A 27 3.03 -11.72 -7.63
CA GLY A 27 4.45 -12.07 -7.65
C GLY A 27 5.39 -10.95 -7.22
N SER A 28 4.89 -9.98 -6.44
CA SER A 28 5.68 -8.87 -5.89
C SER A 28 5.83 -8.99 -4.36
N ALA A 29 6.81 -8.29 -3.81
CA ALA A 29 6.98 -8.15 -2.36
C ALA A 29 6.28 -6.87 -1.86
N PRO A 30 5.77 -6.84 -0.61
CA PRO A 30 5.22 -5.62 -0.03
C PRO A 30 6.25 -4.49 0.03
N VAL A 31 5.84 -3.28 -0.32
CA VAL A 31 6.71 -2.10 -0.22
C VAL A 31 6.96 -1.80 1.27
N PRO A 32 8.22 -1.76 1.74
CA PRO A 32 8.52 -1.55 3.15
C PRO A 32 7.95 -0.25 3.71
N ALA A 33 7.99 0.83 2.91
CA ALA A 33 7.43 2.13 3.30
C ALA A 33 5.92 2.04 3.57
N VAL A 34 5.16 1.33 2.73
CA VAL A 34 3.71 1.14 2.90
C VAL A 34 3.41 0.33 4.16
N LYS A 35 4.18 -0.73 4.42
CA LYS A 35 4.02 -1.58 5.62
C LYS A 35 4.34 -0.84 6.91
N ALA A 36 5.42 -0.05 6.92
CA ALA A 36 5.84 0.72 8.09
C ALA A 36 4.85 1.85 8.42
N SER A 37 4.15 2.37 7.39
CA SER A 37 3.18 3.45 7.51
C SER A 37 1.79 3.03 8.03
N LEU A 38 1.58 1.74 8.31
CA LEU A 38 0.33 1.23 8.89
C LEU A 38 0.32 1.46 10.40
N LEU A 39 -0.28 2.58 10.82
CA LEU A 39 -0.36 2.99 12.22
C LEU A 39 -1.81 3.31 12.59
N ARG A 40 -2.35 2.58 13.58
CA ARG A 40 -3.64 2.89 14.25
C ARG A 40 -4.75 3.34 13.28
N GLY A 41 -5.03 2.54 12.25
CA GLY A 41 -6.10 2.84 11.30
C GLY A 41 -5.79 3.96 10.30
N ALA A 42 -4.54 4.41 10.20
CA ALA A 42 -4.08 5.31 9.16
C ALA A 42 -3.02 4.62 8.29
N LEU A 43 -2.98 5.01 7.02
CA LEU A 43 -1.92 4.69 6.07
C LEU A 43 -1.34 6.00 5.56
N ASP A 44 -0.09 6.31 5.95
CA ASP A 44 0.58 7.57 5.57
C ASP A 44 1.99 7.31 5.02
N PHE A 45 2.15 7.30 3.69
CA PHE A 45 3.43 6.99 3.05
C PHE A 45 3.77 7.95 1.90
N THR A 46 5.03 7.92 1.49
CA THR A 46 5.56 8.69 0.35
C THR A 46 5.38 7.90 -0.94
N GLY A 47 4.66 8.47 -1.90
CA GLY A 47 4.41 7.85 -3.21
C GLY A 47 5.65 7.74 -4.10
N ASP A 48 6.66 8.61 -3.92
CA ASP A 48 7.88 8.61 -4.74
C ASP A 48 8.72 7.34 -4.56
N ALA A 49 8.57 6.64 -3.44
CA ALA A 49 9.25 5.38 -3.17
C ALA A 49 8.50 4.15 -3.73
N VAL A 50 7.34 4.35 -4.37
CA VAL A 50 6.49 3.27 -4.89
C VAL A 50 6.61 3.21 -6.41
N SER A 51 7.10 2.08 -6.91
CA SER A 51 7.16 1.85 -8.36
C SER A 51 5.76 1.69 -8.97
N LEU A 52 5.59 2.00 -10.25
CA LEU A 52 4.30 1.90 -10.94
C LEU A 52 3.58 0.55 -10.73
N PRO A 53 4.22 -0.64 -10.89
CA PRO A 53 3.55 -1.91 -10.68
C PRO A 53 3.09 -2.12 -9.23
N ASP A 54 3.86 -1.63 -8.26
CA ASP A 54 3.60 -1.80 -6.83
C ASP A 54 2.36 -1.04 -6.34
N TRP A 55 1.85 -0.08 -7.12
CA TRP A 55 0.58 0.59 -6.84
C TRP A 55 -0.62 -0.36 -6.91
N THR A 56 -0.56 -1.39 -7.76
CA THR A 56 -1.68 -2.32 -7.98
C THR A 56 -2.14 -3.01 -6.69
N PRO A 57 -1.26 -3.66 -5.89
CA PRO A 57 -1.66 -4.31 -4.65
C PRO A 57 -2.07 -3.30 -3.56
N ILE A 58 -1.47 -2.11 -3.54
CA ILE A 58 -1.85 -1.03 -2.61
C ILE A 58 -3.30 -0.60 -2.86
N LEU A 59 -3.62 -0.27 -4.12
CA LEU A 59 -4.96 0.17 -4.51
C LEU A 59 -6.00 -0.95 -4.36
N SER A 60 -5.62 -2.20 -4.61
CA SER A 60 -6.49 -3.37 -4.40
C SER A 60 -6.86 -3.54 -2.94
N ALA A 61 -5.89 -3.41 -2.03
CA ALA A 61 -6.12 -3.47 -0.60
C ALA A 61 -6.96 -2.30 -0.09
N LEU A 62 -6.71 -1.07 -0.58
CA LEU A 62 -7.50 0.11 -0.26
C LEU A 62 -8.97 -0.02 -0.68
N THR A 63 -9.23 -0.60 -1.85
CA THR A 63 -10.60 -0.76 -2.38
C THR A 63 -11.46 -1.64 -1.46
N ILE A 64 -10.86 -2.67 -0.87
CA ILE A 64 -11.57 -3.65 -0.04
C ILE A 64 -11.60 -3.23 1.43
N ASN A 65 -10.56 -2.57 1.93
CA ASN A 65 -10.50 -2.16 3.32
C ASN A 65 -11.62 -1.17 3.69
N LYS A 66 -12.16 -1.30 4.91
CA LYS A 66 -13.24 -0.46 5.46
C LYS A 66 -12.92 0.07 6.86
N HIS A 67 -11.71 -0.19 7.36
CA HIS A 67 -11.29 0.12 8.73
C HIS A 67 -10.21 1.20 8.81
N LEU A 68 -9.51 1.48 7.70
CA LEU A 68 -8.65 2.65 7.60
C LEU A 68 -9.52 3.91 7.70
N GLN A 69 -9.23 4.74 8.70
CA GLN A 69 -9.86 6.02 8.95
C GLN A 69 -9.22 7.13 8.13
N ASN A 70 -7.92 6.99 7.81
CA ASN A 70 -7.17 7.98 7.05
C ASN A 70 -6.22 7.29 6.07
N VAL A 71 -6.18 7.82 4.85
CA VAL A 71 -5.17 7.46 3.84
C VAL A 71 -4.54 8.76 3.34
N SER A 72 -3.23 8.89 3.55
CA SER A 72 -2.43 10.02 3.13
C SER A 72 -1.29 9.53 2.24
N ILE A 73 -1.17 10.13 1.06
CA ILE A 73 -0.10 9.85 0.11
C ILE A 73 0.60 11.18 -0.16
N ARG A 74 1.89 11.27 0.17
CA ARG A 74 2.70 12.47 -0.03
C ARG A 74 3.71 12.26 -1.15
N SER A 75 4.10 13.33 -1.80
CA SER A 75 5.26 13.38 -2.70
C SER A 75 6.19 14.48 -2.22
N PHE A 76 7.48 14.23 -2.28
CA PHE A 76 8.54 15.17 -1.97
C PHE A 76 9.26 15.54 -3.27
N TYR A 77 9.11 16.80 -3.67
CA TYR A 77 9.89 17.33 -4.78
C TYR A 77 11.34 17.55 -4.32
N LEU A 78 12.27 16.73 -4.82
CA LEU A 78 13.70 16.92 -4.63
C LEU A 78 14.23 17.91 -5.67
N SER A 79 14.12 19.21 -5.41
CA SER A 79 14.79 20.26 -6.18
C SER A 79 16.30 20.25 -5.89
N GLY A 80 17.07 19.35 -6.51
CA GLY A 80 18.51 19.38 -6.31
C GLY A 80 19.29 18.19 -6.87
N LEU A 81 19.40 18.10 -8.20
CA LEU A 81 20.45 17.32 -8.86
C LEU A 81 20.74 17.78 -10.31
N GLY A 82 20.47 19.04 -10.65
CA GLY A 82 20.69 19.53 -12.01
C GLY A 82 20.58 21.04 -12.17
N SER A 83 21.58 21.77 -11.68
CA SER A 83 22.14 22.96 -12.35
C SER A 83 23.29 23.51 -11.49
N GLN A 84 24.44 22.85 -11.57
CA GLN A 84 25.73 23.53 -11.42
C GLN A 84 26.57 23.08 -12.60
N GLY A 85 26.43 23.81 -13.69
CA GLY A 85 27.23 23.72 -14.91
C GLY A 85 27.33 25.11 -15.50
#